data_AF-U3GX34-F1
#
_entry.id   AF-U3GX34-F1
#
_cell.length_a   1.000
_cell.length_b   1.000
_cell.length_c   1.000
_cell.angle_alpha   90.00
_cell.angle_beta   90.00
_cell.angle_gamma   90.00
#
_symmetry.space_group_name_H-M   'P 1'
#
loop_
_entity.id
_entity.type
_entity.pdbx_description
1 polymer ?
#
loop_
_entity_poly.entity_id
_entity_poly.type
_entity_poly.pdbx_seq_one_letter_code
_entity_poly.pdbx_strand_id
1 'polypeptide(L)'
;MTLADTLRAEPKRLSHFGDLAHSALLRRAPGLISFFGPNPHTELTTAVLFILTHSTPGPQDSGTQTPLSPRIDAAGAGALRALATEHVAYMPPDPALYLAAADALCEALRDSCADQPFQQVLAAEKALREACSLMATHAKSLEPTTTTATVVDVEQRNADIVVVRMVAQRPIAYLAGQQVQACPDITPGQWRRLAPALPSNDQGHVEFHLSKPSPVPRAGDTWTLGLSSGNTAVTGDQELLLIAEETGLASARAIILDLLQRGVTTRTHLFFGGTSPGRLYDLLGLWQLAGTSPWLSITPVYQEERDPWWLSPTEHCSCPRGLHLPQVGSLADVVPRFGSWEDRDVLIFATDHTINDVASAMRAAGTPGSHIRSLRTASG
;
A
#
# COMPACT_ATOMS: atom_id res chain seq x y z
N MET A 1 -9.93 -26.46 -34.86
CA MET A 1 -10.30 -25.42 -33.87
C MET A 1 -9.58 -25.77 -32.58
N THR A 2 -8.84 -24.83 -32.00
CA THR A 2 -8.12 -25.07 -30.73
C THR A 2 -9.09 -24.93 -29.55
N LEU A 3 -8.71 -25.43 -28.37
CA LEU A 3 -9.52 -25.24 -27.16
C LEU A 3 -9.69 -23.74 -26.81
N ALA A 4 -8.66 -22.93 -27.09
CA ALA A 4 -8.74 -21.48 -26.93
C ALA A 4 -9.80 -20.84 -27.85
N ASP A 5 -9.93 -21.33 -29.09
CA ASP A 5 -10.95 -20.83 -30.02
C ASP A 5 -12.36 -21.22 -29.56
N THR A 6 -12.54 -22.45 -29.04
CA THR A 6 -13.81 -22.89 -28.44
C THR A 6 -14.21 -21.99 -27.27
N LEU A 7 -13.28 -21.72 -26.35
CA LEU A 7 -13.55 -20.87 -25.18
C LEU A 7 -13.86 -19.41 -25.58
N ARG A 8 -13.21 -18.86 -26.60
CA ARG A 8 -13.52 -17.52 -27.13
C ARG A 8 -14.90 -17.45 -27.78
N ALA A 9 -15.30 -18.50 -28.48
CA ALA A 9 -16.58 -18.56 -29.18
C ALA A 9 -17.78 -18.69 -28.22
N GLU A 10 -17.55 -19.11 -26.97
CA GLU A 10 -18.60 -19.34 -25.96
C GLU A 10 -18.40 -18.51 -24.67
N PRO A 11 -18.75 -17.21 -24.67
CA PRO A 11 -18.53 -16.32 -23.52
C PRO A 11 -19.16 -16.80 -22.21
N LYS A 12 -20.32 -17.47 -22.27
CA LYS A 12 -20.97 -18.05 -21.09
C LYS A 12 -20.14 -19.17 -20.46
N ARG A 13 -19.54 -20.03 -21.30
CA ARG A 13 -18.65 -21.10 -20.85
C ARG A 13 -17.40 -20.53 -20.21
N LEU A 14 -16.83 -19.49 -20.81
CA LEU A 14 -15.66 -18.80 -20.26
C LEU A 14 -15.98 -18.12 -18.91
N SER A 15 -17.14 -17.48 -18.76
CA SER A 15 -17.59 -16.92 -17.48
C SER A 15 -17.73 -18.00 -16.41
N HIS A 16 -18.38 -19.12 -16.73
CA HIS A 16 -18.54 -20.27 -15.83
C HIS A 16 -17.19 -20.85 -15.39
N PHE A 17 -16.22 -20.94 -16.31
CA PHE A 17 -14.84 -21.30 -15.98
C PHE A 17 -14.24 -20.34 -14.94
N GLY A 18 -14.40 -19.02 -15.12
CA GLY A 18 -13.88 -18.02 -14.20
C GLY A 18 -14.44 -18.15 -12.78
N ASP A 19 -15.75 -18.41 -12.66
CA ASP A 19 -16.44 -18.64 -11.38
C ASP A 19 -15.94 -19.89 -10.66
N LEU A 20 -15.80 -21.00 -11.41
CA LEU A 20 -15.26 -22.25 -10.87
C LEU A 20 -13.79 -22.12 -10.47
N ALA A 21 -12.96 -21.49 -11.31
CA ALA A 21 -11.54 -21.30 -11.04
C ALA A 21 -11.32 -20.45 -9.78
N HIS A 22 -12.03 -19.32 -9.65
CA HIS A 22 -11.94 -18.46 -8.48
C HIS A 22 -12.37 -19.21 -7.21
N SER A 23 -13.51 -19.89 -7.26
CA SER A 23 -14.02 -20.69 -6.14
C SER A 23 -13.07 -21.83 -5.74
N ALA A 24 -12.53 -22.54 -6.73
CA ALA A 24 -11.60 -23.65 -6.53
C ALA A 24 -10.25 -23.20 -5.98
N LEU A 25 -9.80 -21.99 -6.34
CA LEU A 25 -8.59 -21.39 -5.83
C LEU A 25 -8.76 -20.97 -4.37
N LEU A 26 -9.83 -20.23 -4.03
CA LEU A 26 -10.06 -19.78 -2.66
C LEU A 26 -10.29 -20.94 -1.69
N ARG A 27 -10.84 -22.08 -2.14
CA ARG A 27 -10.89 -23.30 -1.34
C ARG A 27 -9.51 -23.86 -0.99
N ARG A 28 -8.53 -23.72 -1.90
CA ARG A 28 -7.17 -24.26 -1.75
C ARG A 28 -6.23 -23.30 -1.04
N ALA A 29 -6.36 -22.02 -1.33
CA ALA A 29 -5.53 -20.95 -0.80
C ALA A 29 -6.41 -19.75 -0.40
N PRO A 30 -7.13 -19.83 0.73
CA PRO A 30 -8.04 -18.77 1.18
C PRO A 30 -7.35 -17.42 1.33
N GLY A 31 -6.08 -17.41 1.76
CA GLY A 31 -5.28 -16.19 1.92
C GLY A 31 -5.02 -15.41 0.63
N LEU A 32 -5.26 -16.01 -0.56
CA LEU A 32 -5.13 -15.29 -1.83
C LEU A 32 -6.23 -14.26 -2.06
N ILE A 33 -7.34 -14.34 -1.33
CA ILE A 33 -8.40 -13.33 -1.40
C ILE A 33 -7.84 -11.93 -1.10
N SER A 34 -6.72 -11.84 -0.37
CA SER A 34 -6.03 -10.60 -0.07
C SER A 34 -5.34 -9.90 -1.25
N PHE A 35 -5.20 -10.58 -2.38
CA PHE A 35 -4.43 -10.07 -3.52
C PHE A 35 -5.25 -9.96 -4.81
N PHE A 36 -6.55 -10.28 -4.76
CA PHE A 36 -7.42 -10.15 -5.91
C PHE A 36 -7.85 -8.71 -6.14
N GLY A 37 -7.81 -8.29 -7.40
CA GLY A 37 -8.41 -7.05 -7.86
C GLY A 37 -9.94 -7.08 -7.82
N PRO A 38 -10.62 -6.01 -8.28
CA PRO A 38 -12.08 -5.91 -8.23
C PRO A 38 -12.81 -6.94 -9.12
N ASN A 39 -12.14 -7.53 -10.13
CA ASN A 39 -12.75 -8.46 -11.10
C ASN A 39 -11.92 -9.75 -11.28
N PRO A 40 -11.77 -10.57 -10.22
CA PRO A 40 -10.86 -11.73 -10.23
C PRO A 40 -11.24 -12.77 -11.29
N HIS A 41 -12.54 -12.94 -11.55
CA HIS A 41 -13.06 -13.87 -12.56
C HIS A 41 -12.62 -13.50 -13.99
N THR A 42 -12.63 -12.21 -14.31
CA THR A 42 -12.20 -11.70 -15.62
C THR A 42 -10.69 -11.83 -15.79
N GLU A 43 -9.92 -11.63 -14.73
CA GLU A 43 -8.47 -11.82 -14.74
C GLU A 43 -8.10 -13.30 -14.98
N LEU A 44 -8.77 -14.24 -14.30
CA LEU A 44 -8.53 -15.69 -14.46
C LEU A 44 -8.91 -16.20 -15.87
N THR A 45 -10.01 -15.70 -16.44
CA THR A 45 -10.42 -16.03 -17.81
C THR A 45 -9.47 -15.46 -18.85
N THR A 46 -8.96 -14.25 -18.63
CA THR A 46 -7.91 -13.65 -19.47
C THR A 46 -6.61 -14.47 -19.40
N ALA A 47 -6.21 -14.89 -18.19
CA ALA A 47 -5.01 -15.68 -17.97
C ALA A 47 -5.06 -17.04 -18.67
N VAL A 48 -6.17 -17.79 -18.59
CA VAL A 48 -6.28 -19.10 -19.26
C VAL A 48 -6.21 -18.94 -20.78
N LEU A 49 -6.90 -17.95 -21.37
CA LEU A 49 -6.83 -17.70 -22.81
C LEU A 49 -5.42 -17.31 -23.24
N PHE A 50 -4.73 -16.48 -22.46
CA PHE A 50 -3.35 -16.10 -22.72
C PHE A 50 -2.44 -17.33 -22.76
N ILE A 51 -2.50 -18.18 -21.73
CA ILE A 51 -1.66 -19.38 -21.61
C ILE A 51 -1.92 -20.33 -22.79
N LEU A 52 -3.19 -20.60 -23.12
CA LEU A 52 -3.52 -21.53 -24.21
C LEU A 52 -3.07 -20.99 -25.57
N THR A 53 -3.11 -19.67 -25.77
CA THR A 53 -2.67 -19.04 -27.04
C THR A 53 -1.16 -19.11 -27.24
N HIS A 54 -0.39 -19.03 -26.16
CA HIS A 54 1.07 -19.12 -26.18
C HIS A 54 1.57 -20.55 -25.93
N SER A 55 0.67 -21.53 -25.86
CA SER A 55 1.02 -22.95 -25.73
C SER A 55 1.20 -23.57 -27.11
N THR A 56 2.38 -24.14 -27.35
CA THR A 56 2.68 -24.89 -28.57
C THR A 56 2.70 -26.38 -28.25
N PRO A 57 2.21 -27.25 -29.15
CA PRO A 57 2.39 -28.70 -28.99
C PRO A 57 3.90 -29.02 -29.00
N GLY A 58 4.36 -29.76 -28.00
CA GLY A 58 5.77 -30.17 -27.91
C GLY A 58 6.22 -31.06 -29.09
N PRO A 59 7.51 -31.39 -29.20
CA PRO A 59 7.96 -32.39 -30.17
C PRO A 59 7.31 -33.76 -29.87
N GLN A 60 6.87 -34.46 -30.92
CA GLN A 60 6.36 -35.84 -30.78
C GLN A 60 7.51 -36.78 -30.45
N ASP A 61 7.38 -37.53 -29.35
CA ASP A 61 8.30 -38.63 -29.07
C ASP A 61 7.98 -39.81 -29.99
N SER A 62 8.95 -40.22 -30.80
CA SER A 62 8.77 -41.12 -31.95
C SER A 62 8.55 -42.60 -31.61
N GLY A 63 8.01 -42.92 -30.42
CA GLY A 63 7.81 -44.31 -29.98
C GLY A 63 6.68 -44.57 -28.98
N THR A 64 6.08 -43.53 -28.39
CA THR A 64 5.01 -43.68 -27.40
C THR A 64 3.86 -42.73 -27.71
N GLN A 65 2.64 -43.27 -27.89
CA GLN A 65 1.39 -42.53 -28.03
C GLN A 65 0.96 -41.84 -26.71
N THR A 66 1.89 -41.17 -26.03
CA THR A 66 1.65 -40.44 -24.78
C THR A 66 1.68 -38.94 -25.10
N PRO A 67 0.68 -38.15 -24.67
CA PRO A 67 0.49 -36.81 -25.19
C PRO A 67 1.65 -35.86 -24.88
N LEU A 68 2.08 -35.19 -25.94
CA LEU A 68 2.83 -33.94 -26.04
C LEU A 68 2.93 -33.19 -24.69
N SER A 69 4.14 -32.95 -24.21
CA SER A 69 4.37 -31.91 -23.21
C SER A 69 4.28 -30.58 -23.95
N PRO A 70 3.17 -29.83 -23.84
CA PRO A 70 3.11 -28.49 -24.42
C PRO A 70 4.26 -27.66 -23.87
N ARG A 71 4.71 -26.69 -24.67
CA ARG A 71 5.68 -25.68 -24.24
C ARG A 71 5.08 -24.31 -24.40
N ILE A 72 5.17 -23.51 -23.35
CA ILE A 72 4.91 -22.08 -23.44
C ILE A 72 6.02 -21.46 -24.30
N ASP A 73 5.63 -20.71 -25.34
CA ASP A 73 6.58 -20.02 -26.21
C ASP A 73 7.37 -18.92 -25.44
N ALA A 74 8.41 -18.38 -26.08
CA ALA A 74 9.29 -17.42 -25.43
C ALA A 74 8.58 -16.12 -25.01
N ALA A 75 7.57 -15.68 -25.78
CA ALA A 75 6.83 -14.45 -25.49
C ALA A 75 5.90 -14.66 -24.27
N GLY A 76 5.17 -15.78 -24.25
CA GLY A 76 4.34 -16.19 -23.13
C GLY A 76 5.16 -16.38 -21.86
N ALA A 77 6.32 -17.04 -21.95
CA ALA A 77 7.22 -17.22 -20.81
C ALA A 77 7.76 -15.88 -20.29
N GLY A 78 8.06 -14.92 -21.18
CA GLY A 78 8.46 -13.57 -20.80
C GLY A 78 7.37 -12.83 -20.01
N ALA A 79 6.14 -12.84 -20.52
CA ALA A 79 5.00 -12.20 -19.86
C ALA A 79 4.66 -12.83 -18.51
N LEU A 80 4.69 -14.17 -18.41
CA LEU A 80 4.44 -14.88 -17.15
C LEU A 80 5.49 -14.55 -16.08
N ARG A 81 6.77 -14.37 -16.46
CA ARG A 81 7.81 -13.91 -15.52
C ARG A 81 7.57 -12.47 -15.06
N ALA A 82 7.17 -11.58 -15.98
CA ALA A 82 6.83 -10.20 -15.62
C ALA A 82 5.65 -10.17 -14.63
N LEU A 83 4.61 -10.95 -14.90
CA LEU A 83 3.45 -11.09 -14.01
C LEU A 83 3.85 -11.68 -12.64
N ALA A 84 4.73 -12.69 -12.62
CA ALA A 84 5.25 -13.23 -11.36
C ALA A 84 6.06 -12.17 -10.56
N THR A 85 6.81 -11.29 -11.22
CA THR A 85 7.47 -10.15 -10.55
C THR A 85 6.44 -9.18 -9.96
N GLU A 86 5.37 -8.89 -10.69
CA GLU A 86 4.28 -8.04 -10.20
C GLU A 86 3.57 -8.69 -9.01
N HIS A 87 3.30 -9.99 -9.07
CA HIS A 87 2.74 -10.73 -7.93
C HIS A 87 3.62 -10.58 -6.69
N VAL A 88 4.94 -10.83 -6.79
CA VAL A 88 5.85 -10.74 -5.64
C VAL A 88 5.86 -9.34 -5.00
N ALA A 89 5.52 -8.29 -5.75
CA ALA A 89 5.38 -6.93 -5.21
C ALA A 89 4.33 -6.84 -4.07
N TYR A 90 3.27 -7.66 -4.14
CA TYR A 90 2.12 -7.61 -3.24
C TYR A 90 1.90 -8.90 -2.45
N MET A 91 2.35 -10.06 -2.95
CA MET A 91 2.15 -11.37 -2.31
C MET A 91 3.48 -12.07 -2.01
N PRO A 92 3.55 -12.94 -0.99
CA PRO A 92 4.76 -13.70 -0.72
C PRO A 92 5.16 -14.56 -1.93
N PRO A 93 6.46 -14.70 -2.24
CA PRO A 93 6.97 -15.55 -3.31
C PRO A 93 6.89 -17.05 -2.94
N ASP A 94 5.70 -17.54 -2.58
CA ASP A 94 5.46 -18.93 -2.20
C ASP A 94 5.05 -19.78 -3.42
N PRO A 95 5.88 -20.74 -3.85
CA PRO A 95 5.54 -21.66 -4.94
C PRO A 95 4.22 -22.41 -4.74
N ALA A 96 3.82 -22.68 -3.49
CA ALA A 96 2.59 -23.41 -3.20
C ALA A 96 1.34 -22.68 -3.71
N LEU A 97 1.36 -21.34 -3.73
CA LEU A 97 0.25 -20.52 -4.20
C LEU A 97 0.04 -20.66 -5.72
N TYR A 98 1.13 -20.67 -6.49
CA TYR A 98 1.09 -20.89 -7.93
C TYR A 98 0.66 -22.31 -8.30
N LEU A 99 1.09 -23.32 -7.52
CA LEU A 99 0.67 -24.70 -7.71
C LEU A 99 -0.81 -24.90 -7.38
N ALA A 100 -1.30 -24.26 -6.31
CA ALA A 100 -2.72 -24.24 -5.98
C ALA A 100 -3.56 -23.61 -7.10
N ALA A 101 -3.05 -22.54 -7.73
CA ALA A 101 -3.68 -21.93 -8.90
C ALA A 101 -3.70 -22.87 -10.11
N ALA A 102 -2.61 -23.59 -10.38
CA ALA A 102 -2.58 -24.59 -11.44
C ALA A 102 -3.68 -25.65 -11.25
N ASP A 103 -3.83 -26.17 -10.03
CA ASP A 103 -4.84 -27.19 -9.73
C ASP A 103 -6.27 -26.64 -9.82
N ALA A 104 -6.51 -25.42 -9.35
CA ALA A 104 -7.82 -24.76 -9.46
C ALA A 104 -8.21 -24.49 -10.93
N LEU A 105 -7.28 -23.99 -11.75
CA LEU A 105 -7.49 -23.76 -13.18
C LEU A 105 -7.73 -25.09 -13.93
N CYS A 106 -6.98 -26.15 -13.61
CA CYS A 106 -7.18 -27.46 -14.20
C CYS A 106 -8.55 -28.06 -13.83
N GLU A 107 -8.98 -27.95 -12.57
CA GLU A 107 -10.31 -28.40 -12.13
C GLU A 107 -11.42 -27.68 -12.91
N ALA A 108 -11.36 -26.34 -12.98
CA ALA A 108 -12.34 -25.55 -13.71
C ALA A 108 -12.35 -25.86 -15.21
N LEU A 109 -11.18 -26.15 -15.79
CA LEU A 109 -11.05 -26.51 -17.21
C LEU A 109 -11.71 -27.86 -17.51
N ARG A 110 -11.49 -28.88 -16.66
CA ARG A 110 -12.11 -30.20 -16.82
C ARG A 110 -13.63 -30.13 -16.79
N ASP A 111 -14.19 -29.31 -15.89
CA ASP A 111 -15.63 -29.12 -15.80
C ASP A 111 -16.17 -28.38 -17.03
N SER A 112 -15.58 -27.23 -17.36
CA SER A 112 -16.07 -26.33 -18.43
C SER A 112 -15.86 -26.87 -19.84
N CYS A 113 -14.99 -27.86 -20.02
CA CYS A 113 -14.63 -28.45 -21.31
C CYS A 113 -14.81 -29.98 -21.32
N ALA A 114 -15.69 -30.54 -20.49
CA ALA A 114 -15.95 -31.99 -20.41
C ALA A 114 -16.45 -32.60 -21.74
N ASP A 115 -17.08 -31.79 -22.60
CA ASP A 115 -17.56 -32.13 -23.94
C ASP A 115 -16.45 -32.15 -25.01
N GLN A 116 -15.26 -31.64 -24.69
CA GLN A 116 -14.14 -31.53 -25.63
C GLN A 116 -13.28 -32.81 -25.66
N PRO A 117 -12.51 -33.05 -26.74
CA PRO A 117 -11.65 -34.23 -26.82
C PRO A 117 -10.64 -34.29 -25.67
N PHE A 118 -10.54 -35.44 -25.01
CA PHE A 118 -9.65 -35.67 -23.86
C PHE A 118 -8.22 -35.16 -24.08
N GLN A 119 -7.66 -35.42 -25.28
CA GLN A 119 -6.30 -34.99 -25.61
C GLN A 119 -6.12 -33.46 -25.63
N GLN A 120 -7.15 -32.71 -26.02
CA GLN A 120 -7.11 -31.25 -26.03
C GLN A 120 -7.17 -30.68 -24.62
N VAL A 121 -8.06 -31.22 -23.77
CA VAL A 121 -8.18 -30.82 -22.37
C VAL A 121 -6.88 -31.15 -21.63
N LEU A 122 -6.34 -32.36 -21.80
CA LEU A 122 -5.09 -32.78 -21.15
C LEU A 122 -3.89 -31.91 -21.60
N ALA A 123 -3.80 -31.54 -22.87
CA ALA A 123 -2.76 -30.63 -23.35
C ALA A 123 -2.89 -29.24 -22.69
N ALA A 124 -4.10 -28.71 -22.60
CA ALA A 124 -4.37 -27.44 -21.94
C ALA A 124 -4.03 -27.47 -20.43
N GLU A 125 -4.36 -28.55 -19.72
CA GLU A 125 -3.98 -28.74 -18.33
C GLU A 125 -2.46 -28.77 -18.13
N LYS A 126 -1.73 -29.47 -19.01
CA LYS A 126 -0.26 -29.48 -18.96
C LYS A 126 0.32 -28.08 -19.21
N ALA A 127 -0.24 -27.31 -20.13
CA ALA A 127 0.19 -25.93 -20.39
C ALA A 127 -0.06 -25.02 -19.19
N LEU A 128 -1.21 -25.14 -18.52
CA LEU A 128 -1.50 -24.40 -17.28
C LEU A 128 -0.51 -24.76 -16.17
N ARG A 129 -0.21 -26.04 -15.97
CA ARG A 129 0.78 -26.50 -14.99
C ARG A 129 2.18 -25.99 -15.30
N GLU A 130 2.59 -26.01 -16.57
CA GLU A 130 3.87 -25.47 -17.00
C GLU A 130 3.94 -23.95 -16.74
N ALA A 131 2.92 -23.19 -17.14
CA ALA A 131 2.84 -21.75 -16.93
C ALA A 131 2.96 -21.38 -15.44
N CYS A 132 2.15 -22.01 -14.58
CA CYS A 132 2.22 -21.79 -13.14
C CYS A 132 3.56 -22.24 -12.54
N SER A 133 4.16 -23.33 -13.04
CA SER A 133 5.49 -23.79 -12.60
C SER A 133 6.60 -22.80 -12.99
N LEU A 134 6.53 -22.21 -14.19
CA LEU A 134 7.44 -21.14 -14.63
C LEU A 134 7.33 -19.92 -13.72
N MET A 135 6.10 -19.47 -13.43
CA MET A 135 5.85 -18.37 -12.50
C MET A 135 6.36 -18.68 -11.09
N ALA A 136 6.10 -19.89 -10.57
CA ALA A 136 6.56 -20.33 -9.25
C ALA A 136 8.09 -20.33 -9.14
N THR A 137 8.76 -20.82 -10.19
CA THR A 137 10.23 -20.87 -10.25
C THR A 137 10.82 -19.46 -10.28
N HIS A 138 10.24 -18.56 -11.08
CA HIS A 138 10.66 -17.17 -11.15
C HIS A 138 10.41 -16.44 -9.83
N ALA A 139 9.20 -16.54 -9.28
CA ALA A 139 8.85 -15.91 -8.00
C ALA A 139 9.77 -16.36 -6.87
N LYS A 140 10.10 -17.66 -6.78
CA LYS A 140 11.04 -18.20 -5.79
C LYS A 140 12.45 -17.61 -5.88
N SER A 141 12.85 -17.16 -7.07
CA SER A 141 14.15 -16.52 -7.29
C SER A 141 14.18 -15.03 -6.93
N LEU A 142 13.00 -14.43 -6.69
CA LEU A 142 12.87 -13.04 -6.30
C LEU A 142 12.94 -12.90 -4.78
N GLU A 143 13.47 -11.77 -4.32
CA GLU A 143 13.38 -11.42 -2.91
C GLU A 143 11.96 -10.97 -2.57
N PRO A 144 11.41 -11.39 -1.41
CA PRO A 144 10.10 -10.96 -0.98
C PRO A 144 10.11 -9.46 -0.66
N THR A 145 9.28 -8.69 -1.35
CA THR A 145 9.10 -7.25 -1.08
C THR A 145 8.05 -6.98 -0.01
N THR A 146 7.39 -8.01 0.48
CA THR A 146 6.38 -7.94 1.54
C THR A 146 6.87 -8.56 2.84
N THR A 147 6.34 -8.10 3.95
CA THR A 147 6.55 -8.69 5.27
C THR A 147 5.26 -8.68 6.06
N THR A 148 5.05 -9.72 6.85
CA THR A 148 3.98 -9.73 7.84
C THR A 148 4.38 -8.86 9.02
N ALA A 149 3.43 -8.08 9.54
CA ALA A 149 3.55 -7.33 10.77
C ALA A 149 2.39 -7.66 11.72
N THR A 150 2.70 -7.78 13.00
CA THR A 150 1.72 -8.08 14.03
C THR A 150 1.42 -6.81 14.82
N VAL A 151 0.14 -6.50 14.99
CA VAL A 151 -0.33 -5.40 15.83
C VAL A 151 0.00 -5.73 17.28
N VAL A 152 0.76 -4.87 17.94
CA VAL A 152 1.13 -5.04 19.35
C VAL A 152 0.32 -4.12 20.27
N ASP A 153 -0.12 -2.97 19.77
CA ASP A 153 -0.89 -2.00 20.54
C ASP A 153 -1.78 -1.15 19.63
N VAL A 154 -2.94 -0.75 20.15
CA VAL A 154 -3.91 0.13 19.47
C VAL A 154 -4.40 1.16 20.47
N GLU A 155 -4.01 2.41 20.23
CA GLU A 155 -4.29 3.53 21.12
C GLU A 155 -5.26 4.50 20.44
N GLN A 156 -6.42 4.72 21.05
CA GLN A 156 -7.41 5.66 20.53
C GLN A 156 -7.04 7.09 20.96
N ARG A 157 -6.87 8.00 19.99
CA ARG A 157 -6.48 9.40 20.27
C ARG A 157 -7.67 10.35 20.35
N ASN A 158 -8.73 10.07 19.60
CA ASN A 158 -10.04 10.70 19.72
C ASN A 158 -11.10 9.76 19.11
N ALA A 159 -12.34 10.21 18.90
CA ALA A 159 -13.41 9.39 18.31
C ALA A 159 -13.05 8.82 16.93
N ASP A 160 -12.23 9.55 16.16
CA ASP A 160 -11.95 9.31 14.74
C ASP A 160 -10.52 8.89 14.44
N ILE A 161 -9.57 8.98 15.38
CA ILE A 161 -8.16 8.67 15.14
C ILE A 161 -7.69 7.58 16.08
N VAL A 162 -7.03 6.57 15.52
CA VAL A 162 -6.33 5.51 16.26
C VAL A 162 -4.87 5.43 15.81
N VAL A 163 -3.98 5.19 16.76
CA VAL A 163 -2.57 4.90 16.54
C VAL A 163 -2.37 3.40 16.69
N VAL A 164 -1.90 2.74 15.63
CA VAL A 164 -1.67 1.30 15.57
C VAL A 164 -0.18 1.06 15.55
N ARG A 165 0.33 0.37 16.58
CA ARG A 165 1.74 0.00 16.70
C ARG A 165 1.90 -1.46 16.33
N MET A 166 2.94 -1.75 15.55
CA MET A 166 3.16 -3.07 14.97
C MET A 166 4.65 -3.43 15.00
N VAL A 167 4.91 -4.74 14.98
CA VAL A 167 6.26 -5.29 14.77
C VAL A 167 6.23 -6.14 13.52
N ALA A 168 6.98 -5.72 12.50
CA ALA A 168 7.21 -6.45 11.28
C ALA A 168 8.22 -7.58 11.53
N GLN A 169 7.98 -8.74 10.93
CA GLN A 169 8.91 -9.89 11.01
C GLN A 169 10.28 -9.59 10.39
N ARG A 170 10.30 -8.68 9.41
CA ARG A 170 11.52 -8.15 8.79
C ARG A 170 11.43 -6.63 8.68
N PRO A 171 12.56 -5.90 8.76
CA PRO A 171 12.60 -4.48 8.48
C PRO A 171 12.01 -4.16 7.11
N ILE A 172 11.25 -3.06 7.04
CA ILE A 172 10.68 -2.56 5.79
C ILE A 172 11.50 -1.38 5.34
N ALA A 173 12.11 -1.47 4.16
CA ALA A 173 12.86 -0.36 3.60
C ALA A 173 11.88 0.73 3.11
N TYR A 174 11.89 1.88 3.77
CA TYR A 174 11.20 3.09 3.32
C TYR A 174 11.97 4.31 3.82
N LEU A 175 11.88 5.42 3.08
CA LEU A 175 12.36 6.72 3.54
C LEU A 175 11.33 7.38 4.45
N ALA A 176 11.80 8.13 5.44
CA ALA A 176 10.92 8.90 6.31
C ALA A 176 9.97 9.80 5.49
N GLY A 177 8.69 9.80 5.87
CA GLY A 177 7.63 10.51 5.17
C GLY A 177 6.94 9.73 4.04
N GLN A 178 7.53 8.65 3.53
CA GLN A 178 6.90 7.81 2.50
C GLN A 178 5.66 7.08 3.01
N GLN A 179 4.90 6.52 2.08
CA GLN A 179 3.81 5.60 2.36
C GLN A 179 4.20 4.18 2.01
N VAL A 180 3.78 3.22 2.84
CA VAL A 180 3.90 1.79 2.59
C VAL A 180 2.53 1.21 2.26
N GLN A 181 2.52 0.23 1.38
CA GLN A 181 1.33 -0.58 1.15
C GLN A 181 1.04 -1.45 2.38
N ALA A 182 -0.21 -1.51 2.78
CA ALA A 182 -0.67 -2.28 3.92
C ALA A 182 -2.01 -2.95 3.62
N CYS A 183 -2.12 -4.24 3.91
CA CYS A 183 -3.35 -5.01 3.83
C CYS A 183 -3.60 -5.71 5.17
N PRO A 184 -4.60 -5.29 5.96
CA PRO A 184 -5.03 -6.00 7.14
C PRO A 184 -5.67 -7.35 6.78
N ASP A 185 -5.33 -8.43 7.50
CA ASP A 185 -5.91 -9.76 7.26
C ASP A 185 -7.42 -9.82 7.60
N ILE A 186 -7.92 -8.88 8.42
CA ILE A 186 -9.34 -8.73 8.74
C ILE A 186 -10.15 -8.10 7.60
N THR A 187 -9.49 -7.40 6.67
CA THR A 187 -10.08 -6.89 5.43
C THR A 187 -9.22 -7.29 4.23
N PRO A 188 -9.17 -8.60 3.90
CA PRO A 188 -8.41 -9.09 2.76
C PRO A 188 -8.72 -8.34 1.47
N GLY A 189 -7.68 -7.94 0.72
CA GLY A 189 -7.82 -7.41 -0.64
C GLY A 189 -7.85 -5.90 -0.67
N GLN A 190 -8.08 -5.29 0.49
CA GLN A 190 -8.18 -3.85 0.64
C GLN A 190 -6.83 -3.24 0.98
N TRP A 191 -5.95 -3.19 -0.03
CA TRP A 191 -4.66 -2.53 0.08
C TRP A 191 -4.83 -1.02 0.25
N ARG A 192 -4.18 -0.49 1.28
CA ARG A 192 -4.13 0.95 1.58
C ARG A 192 -2.68 1.41 1.56
N ARG A 193 -2.45 2.65 1.12
CA ARG A 193 -1.16 3.32 1.28
C ARG A 193 -1.19 4.11 2.58
N LEU A 194 -0.37 3.72 3.55
CA LEU A 194 -0.33 4.31 4.89
C LEU A 194 1.06 4.84 5.17
N ALA A 195 1.15 6.01 5.81
CA ALA A 195 2.42 6.60 6.18
C ALA A 195 2.86 6.07 7.56
N PRO A 196 4.03 5.43 7.68
CA PRO A 196 4.63 5.15 8.97
C PRO A 196 4.94 6.44 9.71
N ALA A 197 4.64 6.50 11.01
CA ALA A 197 4.94 7.62 11.90
C ALA A 197 6.36 7.55 12.53
N LEU A 198 7.06 6.43 12.30
CA LEU A 198 8.44 6.20 12.72
C LEU A 198 9.34 6.07 11.48
N PRO A 199 10.64 6.41 11.59
CA PRO A 199 11.63 6.02 10.60
C PRO A 199 11.77 4.49 10.51
N SER A 200 12.19 4.00 9.34
CA SER A 200 12.54 2.59 9.17
C SER A 200 13.67 2.20 10.14
N ASN A 201 13.58 1.00 10.71
CA ASN A 201 14.50 0.52 11.73
C ASN A 201 14.68 -1.00 11.64
N ASP A 202 15.83 -1.47 12.11
CA ASP A 202 16.23 -2.88 12.08
C ASP A 202 15.38 -3.79 12.98
N GLN A 203 14.62 -3.22 13.91
CA GLN A 203 13.73 -3.95 14.80
C GLN A 203 12.33 -4.18 14.20
N GLY A 204 12.06 -3.65 13.00
CA GLY A 204 10.78 -3.80 12.32
C GLY A 204 9.62 -3.06 13.00
N HIS A 205 9.88 -2.11 13.90
CA HIS A 205 8.83 -1.33 14.53
C HIS A 205 8.18 -0.38 13.52
N VAL A 206 6.85 -0.41 13.44
CA VAL A 206 6.06 0.46 12.57
C VAL A 206 4.86 1.00 13.35
N GLU A 207 4.57 2.29 13.19
CA GLU A 207 3.42 2.95 13.80
C GLU A 207 2.60 3.62 12.70
N PHE A 208 1.28 3.41 12.68
CA PHE A 208 0.38 4.05 11.73
C PHE A 208 -0.66 4.89 12.45
N HIS A 209 -0.93 6.09 11.95
CA HIS A 209 -2.00 6.97 12.43
C HIS A 209 -3.16 6.89 11.45
N LEU A 210 -4.29 6.37 11.90
CA LEU A 210 -5.41 6.01 11.03
C LEU A 210 -6.65 6.79 11.42
N SER A 211 -7.37 7.29 10.41
CA SER A 211 -8.80 7.51 10.55
C SER A 211 -9.45 6.17 10.91
N LYS A 212 -10.21 6.15 12.00
CA LYS A 212 -10.67 4.97 12.71
C LYS A 212 -11.36 4.02 11.73
N PRO A 213 -10.70 2.90 11.37
CA PRO A 213 -11.24 1.97 10.40
C PRO A 213 -12.38 1.16 11.03
N SER A 214 -13.21 0.58 10.17
CA SER A 214 -14.22 -0.40 10.56
C SER A 214 -13.98 -1.70 9.79
N PRO A 215 -13.65 -2.82 10.45
CA PRO A 215 -13.44 -2.98 11.90
C PRO A 215 -12.16 -2.32 12.42
N VAL A 216 -12.14 -1.99 13.73
CA VAL A 216 -10.94 -1.46 14.40
C VAL A 216 -9.96 -2.61 14.68
N PRO A 217 -8.65 -2.46 14.31
CA PRO A 217 -7.62 -3.44 14.61
C PRO A 217 -7.48 -3.71 16.10
N ARG A 218 -6.97 -4.90 16.43
CA ARG A 218 -6.71 -5.34 17.80
C ARG A 218 -5.30 -5.89 17.91
N ALA A 219 -4.75 -5.87 19.12
CA ALA A 219 -3.50 -6.56 19.40
C ALA A 219 -3.60 -8.03 19.00
N GLY A 220 -2.59 -8.54 18.29
CA GLY A 220 -2.56 -9.88 17.70
C GLY A 220 -3.02 -9.93 16.23
N ASP A 221 -3.71 -8.92 15.71
CA ASP A 221 -4.06 -8.86 14.29
C ASP A 221 -2.77 -8.81 13.44
N THR A 222 -2.82 -9.40 12.25
CA THR A 222 -1.69 -9.44 11.32
C THR A 222 -2.01 -8.72 10.03
N TRP A 223 -1.01 -8.00 9.55
CA TRP A 223 -1.09 -7.20 8.33
C TRP A 223 0.05 -7.60 7.42
N THR A 224 -0.21 -7.61 6.12
CA THR A 224 0.84 -7.70 5.11
C THR A 224 1.25 -6.28 4.73
N LEU A 225 2.52 -5.95 4.95
CA LEU A 225 3.13 -4.69 4.55
C LEU A 225 3.97 -4.91 3.30
N GLY A 226 3.95 -3.98 2.35
CA GLY A 226 4.57 -4.11 1.05
C GLY A 226 5.44 -2.91 0.68
N LEU A 227 5.50 -2.63 -0.63
CA LEU A 227 6.38 -1.61 -1.19
C LEU A 227 6.07 -0.20 -0.66
N SER A 228 7.13 0.59 -0.55
CA SER A 228 7.07 2.02 -0.22
C SER A 228 6.94 2.90 -1.47
N SER A 229 6.33 4.07 -1.32
CA SER A 229 6.17 5.06 -2.39
C SER A 229 6.09 6.48 -1.83
N GLY A 230 6.38 7.48 -2.67
CA GLY A 230 6.35 8.90 -2.32
C GLY A 230 7.73 9.55 -2.42
N ASN A 231 7.78 10.79 -2.91
CA ASN A 231 9.00 11.59 -2.96
C ASN A 231 9.07 12.51 -1.74
N THR A 232 9.68 12.01 -0.66
CA THR A 232 9.77 12.72 0.63
C THR A 232 11.20 12.80 1.15
N ALA A 233 12.20 12.55 0.29
CA ALA A 233 13.59 12.57 0.71
C ALA A 233 13.98 13.97 1.21
N VAL A 234 14.57 14.03 2.40
CA VAL A 234 15.10 15.24 3.04
C VAL A 234 16.56 15.00 3.39
N THR A 235 17.46 15.72 2.72
CA THR A 235 18.91 15.59 2.96
C THR A 235 19.31 16.28 4.27
N GLY A 236 18.73 17.46 4.53
CA GLY A 236 19.08 18.33 5.65
C GLY A 236 19.88 19.57 5.24
N ASP A 237 20.21 19.73 3.96
CA ASP A 237 21.06 20.86 3.51
C ASP A 237 20.32 22.20 3.44
N GLN A 238 19.00 22.16 3.32
CA GLN A 238 18.12 23.34 3.27
C GLN A 238 17.15 23.35 4.45
N GLU A 239 16.77 24.54 4.92
CA GLU A 239 15.75 24.68 5.93
C GLU A 239 14.42 24.06 5.47
N LEU A 240 13.65 23.51 6.41
CA LEU A 240 12.50 22.68 6.10
C LEU A 240 11.19 23.33 6.56
N LEU A 241 10.17 23.24 5.73
CA LEU A 241 8.79 23.55 6.07
C LEU A 241 7.93 22.30 5.89
N LEU A 242 7.37 21.81 6.98
CA LEU A 242 6.43 20.70 7.00
C LEU A 242 5.02 21.24 7.23
N ILE A 243 4.08 20.83 6.39
CA ILE A 243 2.67 21.16 6.54
C ILE A 243 1.91 19.85 6.60
N ALA A 244 1.29 19.56 7.74
CA ALA A 244 0.57 18.32 7.97
C ALA A 244 -0.88 18.62 8.34
N GLU A 245 -1.81 17.90 7.73
CA GLU A 245 -3.21 17.87 8.10
C GLU A 245 -3.57 16.49 8.64
N GLU A 246 -4.13 16.45 9.85
CA GLU A 246 -4.59 15.23 10.52
C GLU A 246 -3.58 14.06 10.40
N THR A 247 -3.95 12.94 9.77
CA THR A 247 -3.10 11.74 9.64
C THR A 247 -1.83 11.98 8.84
N GLY A 248 -1.75 13.07 8.07
CA GLY A 248 -0.52 13.54 7.42
C GLY A 248 0.60 13.87 8.40
N LEU A 249 0.26 14.07 9.67
CA LEU A 249 1.26 14.21 10.73
C LEU A 249 2.15 12.97 10.86
N ALA A 250 1.69 11.76 10.52
CA ALA A 250 2.54 10.57 10.55
C ALA A 250 3.80 10.74 9.69
N SER A 251 3.64 11.17 8.43
CA SER A 251 4.77 11.44 7.53
C SER A 251 5.68 12.54 8.06
N ALA A 252 5.12 13.66 8.53
CA ALA A 252 5.90 14.76 9.08
C ALA A 252 6.68 14.36 10.34
N ARG A 253 6.05 13.60 11.24
CA ARG A 253 6.67 13.06 12.46
C ARG A 253 7.81 12.10 12.12
N ALA A 254 7.63 11.20 11.15
CA ALA A 254 8.70 10.31 10.73
C ALA A 254 9.92 11.08 10.21
N ILE A 255 9.72 12.15 9.43
CA ILE A 255 10.83 13.00 8.95
C ILE A 255 11.55 13.68 10.11
N ILE A 256 10.81 14.26 11.07
CA ILE A 256 11.40 14.92 12.24
C ILE A 256 12.23 13.94 13.07
N LEU A 257 11.71 12.73 13.30
CA LEU A 257 12.41 11.69 14.04
C LEU A 257 13.65 11.18 13.30
N ASP A 258 13.59 11.06 11.98
CA ASP A 258 14.73 10.68 11.15
C ASP A 258 15.85 11.72 11.18
N LEU A 259 15.52 13.02 11.09
CA LEU A 259 16.49 14.11 11.25
C LEU A 259 17.16 14.06 12.63
N LEU A 260 16.37 13.83 13.69
CA LEU A 260 16.86 13.70 15.05
C LEU A 260 17.81 12.48 15.20
N GLN A 261 17.45 11.33 14.63
CA GLN A 261 18.29 10.13 14.64
C GLN A 261 19.61 10.32 13.88
N ARG A 262 19.57 11.07 12.78
CA ARG A 262 20.77 11.42 11.99
C ARG A 262 21.61 12.54 12.61
N GLY A 263 21.16 13.16 13.70
CA GLY A 263 21.83 14.30 14.33
C GLY A 263 21.80 15.57 13.47
N VAL A 264 20.86 15.67 12.54
CA VAL A 264 20.69 16.82 11.64
C VAL A 264 19.80 17.85 12.31
N THR A 265 20.30 19.07 12.51
CA THR A 265 19.61 20.15 13.25
C THR A 265 19.10 21.27 12.33
N THR A 266 18.72 20.91 11.12
CA THR A 266 18.18 21.83 10.11
C THR A 266 16.90 22.48 10.61
N ARG A 267 16.81 23.81 10.54
CA ARG A 267 15.63 24.53 11.04
C ARG A 267 14.38 24.03 10.36
N THR A 268 13.47 23.47 11.15
CA THR A 268 12.25 22.84 10.68
C THR A 268 11.07 23.53 11.31
N HIS A 269 10.15 24.03 10.48
CA HIS A 269 8.88 24.56 10.94
C HIS A 269 7.77 23.60 10.53
N LEU A 270 7.00 23.11 11.49
CA LEU A 270 5.82 22.28 11.28
C LEU A 270 4.56 23.09 11.53
N PHE A 271 3.71 23.22 10.52
CA PHE A 271 2.30 23.58 10.70
C PHE A 271 1.49 22.31 10.80
N PHE A 272 0.81 22.10 11.93
CA PHE A 272 -0.08 20.96 12.12
C PHE A 272 -1.53 21.45 12.18
N GLY A 273 -2.30 21.10 11.14
CA GLY A 273 -3.65 21.55 10.90
C GLY A 273 -4.72 20.50 11.22
N GLY A 274 -5.88 20.99 11.69
CA GLY A 274 -7.11 20.21 11.88
C GLY A 274 -8.33 21.12 11.91
N THR A 275 -9.54 20.55 11.93
CA THR A 275 -10.76 21.38 11.97
C THR A 275 -11.00 22.03 13.33
N SER A 276 -10.57 21.39 14.42
CA SER A 276 -10.74 21.82 15.82
C SER A 276 -9.52 21.37 16.66
N PRO A 277 -9.30 21.92 17.87
CA PRO A 277 -8.15 21.56 18.70
C PRO A 277 -7.98 20.05 18.94
N GLY A 278 -9.08 19.35 19.18
CA GLY A 278 -9.15 17.90 19.42
C GLY A 278 -8.76 17.05 18.21
N ARG A 279 -8.71 17.62 17.00
CA ARG A 279 -8.19 16.95 15.80
C ARG A 279 -6.67 16.90 15.76
N LEU A 280 -6.02 17.75 16.54
CA LEU A 280 -4.57 17.79 16.64
C LEU A 280 -4.10 16.69 17.61
N TYR A 281 -4.32 15.44 17.21
CA TYR A 281 -4.37 14.24 18.07
C TYR A 281 -3.06 13.81 18.75
N ASP A 282 -1.95 14.45 18.41
CA ASP A 282 -0.62 14.12 18.94
C ASP A 282 0.18 15.38 19.32
N LEU A 283 -0.54 16.47 19.66
CA LEU A 283 0.08 17.70 20.13
C LEU A 283 0.96 17.49 21.36
N LEU A 284 0.57 16.62 22.28
CA LEU A 284 1.38 16.31 23.46
C LEU A 284 2.73 15.70 23.07
N GLY A 285 2.74 14.76 22.12
CA GLY A 285 3.97 14.14 21.61
C GLY A 285 4.86 15.16 20.88
N LEU A 286 4.25 16.02 20.06
CA LEU A 286 4.95 17.11 19.39
C LEU A 286 5.56 18.12 20.36
N TRP A 287 4.87 18.46 21.45
CA TRP A 287 5.40 19.33 22.50
C TRP A 287 6.62 18.72 23.18
N GLN A 288 6.60 17.41 23.48
CA GLN A 288 7.75 16.71 24.07
C GLN A 288 8.96 16.70 23.10
N LEU A 289 8.72 16.49 21.81
CA LEU A 289 9.76 16.54 20.79
C LEU A 289 10.38 17.94 20.65
N ALA A 290 9.54 18.98 20.56
CA ALA A 290 10.01 20.37 20.47
C ALA A 290 10.77 20.81 21.73
N GLY A 291 10.36 20.35 22.91
CA GLY A 291 11.02 20.68 24.18
C GLY A 291 12.49 20.24 24.27
N THR A 292 12.91 19.28 23.43
CA THR A 292 14.30 18.79 23.36
C THR A 292 15.02 19.18 22.07
N SER A 293 14.34 19.88 21.14
CA SER A 293 14.82 20.15 19.79
C SER A 293 14.74 21.64 19.45
N PRO A 294 15.78 22.45 19.75
CA PRO A 294 15.76 23.91 19.52
C PRO A 294 15.64 24.34 18.06
N TRP A 295 15.89 23.43 17.12
CA TRP A 295 15.77 23.64 15.67
C TRP A 295 14.35 23.38 15.14
N LEU A 296 13.43 22.89 15.99
CA LEU A 296 12.07 22.51 15.61
C LEU A 296 11.05 23.50 16.17
N SER A 297 10.35 24.19 15.27
CA SER A 297 9.20 25.04 15.57
C SER A 297 7.90 24.35 15.18
N ILE A 298 6.92 24.33 16.06
CA ILE A 298 5.61 23.71 15.80
C ILE A 298 4.50 24.73 16.03
N THR A 299 3.70 24.99 15.00
CA THR A 299 2.54 25.88 15.04
C THR A 299 1.26 25.07 14.85
N PRO A 300 0.46 24.90 15.92
CA PRO A 300 -0.88 24.33 15.81
C PRO A 300 -1.80 25.26 15.02
N VAL A 301 -2.60 24.71 14.11
CA VAL A 301 -3.58 25.46 13.31
C VAL A 301 -4.93 24.75 13.38
N TYR A 302 -5.98 25.49 13.71
CA TYR A 302 -7.34 24.95 13.66
C TYR A 302 -8.33 25.98 13.11
N GLN A 303 -9.39 25.49 12.47
CA GLN A 303 -10.38 26.36 11.85
C GLN A 303 -11.41 26.86 12.87
N GLU A 304 -11.84 25.97 13.76
CA GLU A 304 -12.84 26.24 14.80
C GLU A 304 -12.20 26.19 16.19
N GLU A 305 -12.56 27.10 17.09
CA GLU A 305 -11.97 27.16 18.44
C GLU A 305 -12.51 26.10 19.41
N ARG A 306 -13.57 25.39 19.03
CA ARG A 306 -14.26 24.43 19.91
C ARG A 306 -14.36 23.08 19.25
N ASP A 307 -14.16 22.05 20.05
CA ASP A 307 -14.35 20.68 19.60
C ASP A 307 -15.84 20.36 19.42
N PRO A 308 -16.20 19.59 18.37
CA PRO A 308 -17.53 19.03 18.30
C PRO A 308 -17.76 18.09 19.49
N TRP A 309 -18.99 18.09 20.01
CA TRP A 309 -19.36 17.36 21.22
C TRP A 309 -19.08 15.85 21.17
N TRP A 310 -19.02 15.28 19.97
CA TRP A 310 -18.80 13.85 19.73
C TRP A 310 -17.33 13.47 19.51
N LEU A 311 -16.41 14.43 19.40
CA LEU A 311 -15.00 14.14 19.06
C LEU A 311 -14.27 13.40 20.18
N SER A 312 -14.68 13.60 21.44
CA SER A 312 -14.10 12.97 22.62
C SER A 312 -12.55 12.99 22.59
N PRO A 313 -11.93 14.18 22.57
CA PRO A 313 -10.47 14.29 22.55
C PRO A 313 -9.84 13.70 23.81
N THR A 314 -8.66 13.10 23.67
CA THR A 314 -7.87 12.58 24.79
C THR A 314 -6.83 13.60 25.24
N GLU A 315 -6.04 13.26 26.26
CA GLU A 315 -4.92 14.10 26.72
C GLU A 315 -3.88 14.36 25.62
N HIS A 316 -3.75 13.47 24.63
CA HIS A 316 -2.81 13.65 23.52
C HIS A 316 -3.16 14.82 22.60
N CYS A 317 -4.43 15.22 22.55
CA CYS A 317 -4.87 16.37 21.78
C CYS A 317 -4.59 17.70 22.47
N SER A 318 -4.28 17.67 23.77
CA SER A 318 -4.07 18.88 24.57
C SER A 318 -2.59 19.23 24.63
N CYS A 319 -2.24 20.45 24.23
CA CYS A 319 -0.88 20.95 24.36
C CYS A 319 -0.68 21.61 25.74
N PRO A 320 0.36 21.23 26.53
CA PRO A 320 0.82 22.01 27.65
C PRO A 320 1.33 23.40 27.21
N ARG A 321 1.61 24.30 28.15
CA ARG A 321 2.26 25.57 27.80
C ARG A 321 3.66 25.29 27.22
N GLY A 322 4.02 25.94 26.10
CA GLY A 322 5.39 25.91 25.56
C GLY A 322 5.54 25.75 24.05
N LEU A 323 4.50 25.37 23.30
CA LEU A 323 4.51 25.48 21.82
C LEU A 323 4.20 26.92 21.36
N HIS A 324 4.41 27.20 20.07
CA HIS A 324 3.94 28.44 19.47
C HIS A 324 2.42 28.59 19.65
N LEU A 325 1.96 29.84 19.75
CA LEU A 325 0.55 30.15 19.92
C LEU A 325 -0.27 29.52 18.78
N PRO A 326 -1.33 28.75 19.11
CA PRO A 326 -2.22 28.22 18.10
C PRO A 326 -2.80 29.32 17.22
N GLN A 327 -2.93 29.04 15.93
CA GLN A 327 -3.49 29.97 14.95
C GLN A 327 -4.89 29.52 14.55
N VAL A 328 -5.81 30.48 14.45
CA VAL A 328 -7.18 30.24 14.00
C VAL A 328 -7.29 30.55 12.50
N GLY A 329 -7.75 29.57 11.72
CA GLY A 329 -7.94 29.68 10.28
C GLY A 329 -7.59 28.40 9.53
N SER A 330 -7.72 28.42 8.20
CA SER A 330 -7.24 27.31 7.36
C SER A 330 -5.71 27.32 7.25
N LEU A 331 -5.11 26.17 6.93
CA LEU A 331 -3.67 26.10 6.63
C LEU A 331 -3.28 27.04 5.46
N ALA A 332 -4.16 27.16 4.46
CA ALA A 332 -3.94 28.02 3.30
C ALA A 332 -3.94 29.51 3.66
N ASP A 333 -4.70 29.91 4.70
CA ASP A 333 -4.70 31.30 5.19
C ASP A 333 -3.52 31.58 6.11
N VAL A 334 -3.14 30.62 6.95
CA VAL A 334 -2.18 30.82 8.04
C VAL A 334 -0.74 30.74 7.52
N VAL A 335 -0.39 29.70 6.77
CA VAL A 335 1.00 29.45 6.34
C VAL A 335 1.61 30.66 5.60
N PRO A 336 0.93 31.32 4.65
CA PRO A 336 1.50 32.47 3.93
C PRO A 336 1.70 33.72 4.80
N ARG A 337 1.00 33.85 5.93
CA ARG A 337 1.16 35.01 6.84
C ARG A 337 2.53 35.06 7.51
N PHE A 338 3.22 33.92 7.58
CA PHE A 338 4.53 33.80 8.19
C PHE A 338 5.68 34.11 7.22
N GLY A 339 5.41 34.18 5.91
CA GLY A 339 6.41 34.56 4.90
C GLY A 339 6.22 33.87 3.55
N SER A 340 7.14 34.16 2.62
CA SER A 340 7.18 33.54 1.29
C SER A 340 7.76 32.13 1.30
N TRP A 341 8.51 31.73 2.33
CA TRP A 341 9.16 30.42 2.47
C TRP A 341 10.05 30.02 1.27
N GLU A 342 10.57 31.01 0.55
CA GLU A 342 11.37 30.80 -0.67
C GLU A 342 12.72 30.12 -0.40
N ASP A 343 13.19 30.19 0.84
CA ASP A 343 14.46 29.64 1.33
C ASP A 343 14.34 28.21 1.88
N ARG A 344 13.16 27.60 1.78
CA ARG A 344 12.87 26.27 2.36
C ARG A 344 12.46 25.23 1.34
N ASP A 345 12.81 24.00 1.65
CA ASP A 345 12.15 22.82 1.08
C ASP A 345 10.79 22.65 1.74
N VAL A 346 9.72 22.58 0.95
CA VAL A 346 8.34 22.52 1.45
C VAL A 346 7.76 21.13 1.20
N LEU A 347 7.26 20.48 2.25
CA LEU A 347 6.55 19.21 2.17
C LEU A 347 5.14 19.32 2.76
N ILE A 348 4.14 19.01 1.94
CA ILE A 348 2.72 19.06 2.31
C ILE A 348 2.16 17.63 2.41
N PHE A 349 1.63 17.27 3.57
CA PHE A 349 0.98 15.98 3.87
C PHE A 349 -0.46 16.23 4.27
N ALA A 350 -1.37 16.21 3.30
CA ALA A 350 -2.77 16.56 3.51
C ALA A 350 -3.68 15.89 2.49
N THR A 351 -4.99 16.16 2.59
CA THR A 351 -5.96 15.77 1.56
C THR A 351 -5.70 16.51 0.24
N ASP A 352 -6.21 15.97 -0.89
CA ASP A 352 -6.00 16.60 -2.21
C ASP A 352 -6.52 18.05 -2.26
N HIS A 353 -7.63 18.33 -1.59
CA HIS A 353 -8.19 19.67 -1.52
C HIS A 353 -7.24 20.63 -0.77
N THR A 354 -6.82 20.26 0.44
CA THR A 354 -5.92 21.07 1.26
C THR A 354 -4.55 21.26 0.60
N ILE A 355 -4.00 20.23 -0.07
CA ILE A 355 -2.75 20.35 -0.85
C ILE A 355 -2.88 21.44 -1.90
N ASN A 356 -3.96 21.44 -2.69
CA ASN A 356 -4.15 22.41 -3.76
C ASN A 356 -4.31 23.83 -3.23
N ASP A 357 -5.09 24.00 -2.16
CA ASP A 357 -5.36 25.31 -1.57
C ASP A 357 -4.10 25.92 -0.95
N VAL A 358 -3.37 25.14 -0.13
CA VAL A 358 -2.12 25.58 0.50
C VAL A 358 -1.07 25.89 -0.57
N ALA A 359 -0.85 24.99 -1.54
CA ALA A 359 0.14 25.21 -2.58
C ALA A 359 -0.19 26.42 -3.47
N SER A 360 -1.47 26.67 -3.74
CA SER A 360 -1.92 27.87 -4.47
C SER A 360 -1.64 29.14 -3.67
N ALA A 361 -2.02 29.17 -2.39
CA ALA A 361 -1.81 30.32 -1.51
C ALA A 361 -0.32 30.63 -1.28
N MET A 362 0.52 29.60 -1.11
CA MET A 362 1.96 29.74 -0.99
C MET A 362 2.60 30.33 -2.26
N ARG A 363 2.21 29.84 -3.45
CA ARG A 363 2.70 30.40 -4.72
C ARG A 363 2.29 31.87 -4.89
N ALA A 364 1.05 32.22 -4.52
CA ALA A 364 0.59 33.60 -4.55
C ALA A 364 1.39 34.51 -3.60
N ALA A 365 1.87 33.96 -2.48
CA ALA A 365 2.73 34.66 -1.52
C ALA A 365 4.23 34.64 -1.88
N GLY A 366 4.61 34.01 -3.01
CA GLY A 366 5.97 34.04 -3.55
C GLY A 366 6.79 32.76 -3.37
N THR A 367 6.23 31.66 -2.82
CA THR A 367 6.97 30.39 -2.73
C THR A 367 7.21 29.80 -4.13
N PRO A 368 8.45 29.48 -4.51
CA PRO A 368 8.74 28.81 -5.78
C PRO A 368 8.06 27.44 -5.86
N GLY A 369 7.32 27.19 -6.94
CA GLY A 369 6.62 25.91 -7.12
C GLY A 369 7.55 24.69 -7.17
N SER A 370 8.82 24.86 -7.54
CA SER A 370 9.85 23.81 -7.52
C SER A 370 10.25 23.36 -6.12
N HIS A 371 10.01 24.17 -5.08
CA HIS A 371 10.33 23.83 -3.70
C HIS A 371 9.18 23.08 -3.01
N ILE A 372 7.99 23.09 -3.61
CA ILE A 372 6.79 22.48 -3.04
C ILE A 372 6.65 21.05 -3.54
N ARG A 373 6.81 20.10 -2.61
CA ARG A 373 6.48 18.69 -2.79
C ARG A 373 5.28 18.35 -1.91
N SER A 374 4.44 17.44 -2.38
CA SER A 374 3.23 17.04 -1.64
C SER A 374 2.99 15.55 -1.74
N LEU A 375 2.46 14.96 -0.66
CA LEU A 375 2.03 13.58 -0.62
C LEU A 375 0.64 13.50 -0.01
N ARG A 376 -0.30 12.95 -0.78
CA ARG A 376 -1.70 12.82 -0.37
C ARG A 376 -1.85 11.84 0.78
N THR A 377 -2.59 12.22 1.82
CA THR A 377 -2.96 11.32 2.92
C THR A 377 -3.98 10.28 2.47
N ALA A 378 -3.99 9.11 3.12
CA ALA A 378 -5.10 8.18 2.92
C ALA A 378 -6.36 8.81 3.53
N SER A 379 -7.35 9.11 2.70
CA SER A 379 -8.71 9.34 3.16
C SER A 379 -9.22 8.05 3.80
N GLY A 380 -9.80 8.16 5.00
CA GLY A 380 -10.30 7.04 5.82
C GLY A 380 -11.25 6.10 5.10
#